data_AF-A0A8T2MSA3-F1
#
_entry.id   AF-A0A8T2MSA3-F1
#
_cell.length_a   1.000
_cell.length_b   1.000
_cell.length_c   1.000
_cell.angle_alpha   90.00
_cell.angle_beta   90.00
_cell.angle_gamma   90.00
#
_symmetry.space_group_name_H-M   'P 1'
#
loop_
_entity.id
_entity.type
_entity.pdbx_description
1 polymer ?
#
loop_
_entity_poly.entity_id
_entity_poly.type
_entity_poly.pdbx_seq_one_letter_code
_entity_poly.pdbx_strand_id
1 'polypeptide(L)'
;KLVVLKAVGNAGLAAASFTDVLGICAQNPSSPLELRLAAIQAFRRIPCSANREALMQLYSTSQEDVEVRIAAYLQLMRCPNPDLLHAVKATLRNEISSQVGAFVWSHLTQIQKTEDPLKQPLMELLPDDIISKEFEAESWKYSSYMDVTMDTGFGGANMEGALVFSPSSLLPRSIMANLTVHILGRAFNLLEV
;
A
#
# COMPACT_ATOMS: atom_id res chain seq x y z
N LYS A 1 -14.66 17.47 6.26
CA LYS A 1 -13.72 17.07 5.18
C LYS A 1 -13.37 15.58 5.25
N LEU A 2 -12.90 15.05 6.38
CA LEU A 2 -12.53 13.63 6.52
C LEU A 2 -13.66 12.63 6.14
N VAL A 3 -14.88 12.85 6.63
CA VAL A 3 -16.05 11.98 6.31
C VAL A 3 -16.36 11.98 4.80
N VAL A 4 -16.17 13.12 4.13
CA VAL A 4 -16.37 13.24 2.69
C VAL A 4 -15.35 12.39 1.94
N LEU A 5 -14.07 12.45 2.32
CA LEU A 5 -13.03 11.63 1.69
C LEU A 5 -13.28 10.12 1.87
N LYS A 6 -13.77 9.71 3.04
CA LYS A 6 -14.19 8.32 3.28
C LYS A 6 -15.36 7.93 2.37
N ALA A 7 -16.36 8.80 2.22
CA ALA A 7 -17.49 8.57 1.32
C ALA A 7 -17.05 8.46 -0.15
N VAL A 8 -16.13 9.33 -0.59
CA VAL A 8 -15.51 9.27 -1.93
C VAL A 8 -14.79 7.95 -2.13
N GLY A 9 -13.97 7.50 -1.17
CA GLY A 9 -13.30 6.21 -1.23
C GLY A 9 -14.24 5.01 -1.30
N ASN A 10 -15.43 5.11 -0.68
CA ASN A 10 -16.46 4.09 -0.76
C ASN A 10 -17.19 4.08 -2.12
N ALA A 11 -17.31 5.23 -2.78
CA ALA A 11 -17.97 5.36 -4.08
C ALA A 11 -17.19 4.72 -5.25
N GLY A 12 -15.88 4.50 -5.08
CA GLY A 12 -15.05 3.72 -6.01
C GLY A 12 -15.07 4.27 -7.44
N LEU A 13 -15.58 3.50 -8.40
CA LEU A 13 -15.70 3.92 -9.81
C LEU A 13 -16.36 5.30 -9.98
N ALA A 14 -17.43 5.59 -9.22
CA ALA A 14 -18.12 6.87 -9.30
C ALA A 14 -17.26 8.06 -8.83
N ALA A 15 -16.17 7.79 -8.11
CA ALA A 15 -15.22 8.79 -7.64
C ALA A 15 -14.03 9.02 -8.58
N ALA A 16 -13.96 8.36 -9.75
CA ALA A 16 -12.84 8.50 -10.67
C ALA A 16 -12.63 9.95 -11.16
N SER A 17 -13.69 10.76 -11.26
CA SER A 17 -13.60 12.18 -11.61
C SER A 17 -13.00 13.06 -10.51
N PHE A 18 -12.81 12.54 -9.30
CA PHE A 18 -12.23 13.29 -8.17
C PHE A 18 -10.73 13.09 -8.01
N THR A 19 -10.05 12.29 -8.85
CA THR A 19 -8.63 11.97 -8.67
C THR A 19 -7.73 13.19 -8.60
N ASP A 20 -7.99 14.22 -9.41
CA ASP A 20 -7.17 15.43 -9.42
C ASP A 20 -7.33 16.21 -8.11
N VAL A 21 -8.57 16.33 -7.62
CA VAL A 21 -8.87 16.99 -6.33
C VAL A 21 -8.29 16.20 -5.16
N LEU A 22 -8.36 14.87 -5.20
CA LEU A 22 -7.75 14.00 -4.20
C LEU A 22 -6.22 14.16 -4.21
N GLY A 23 -5.60 14.22 -5.39
CA GLY A 23 -4.16 14.47 -5.55
C GLY A 23 -3.73 15.80 -4.93
N ILE A 24 -4.43 16.89 -5.24
CA ILE A 24 -4.19 18.22 -4.66
C ILE A 24 -4.30 18.16 -3.12
N CYS A 25 -5.33 17.49 -2.60
CA CYS A 25 -5.54 17.36 -1.16
C CYS A 25 -4.41 16.55 -0.49
N ALA A 26 -3.96 15.47 -1.12
CA ALA A 26 -2.88 14.63 -0.61
C ALA A 26 -1.51 15.35 -0.64
N GLN A 27 -1.28 16.20 -1.64
CA GLN A 27 -0.02 16.93 -1.81
C GLN A 27 0.08 18.23 -1.01
N ASN A 28 -1.03 18.75 -0.49
CA ASN A 28 -1.01 20.03 0.21
C ASN A 28 -0.36 19.90 1.61
N PRO A 29 0.84 20.45 1.85
CA PRO A 29 1.54 20.32 3.13
C PRO A 29 0.87 21.13 4.25
N SER A 30 0.01 22.10 3.92
CA SER A 30 -0.78 22.84 4.92
C SER A 30 -2.01 22.07 5.41
N SER A 31 -2.36 20.95 4.79
CA SER A 31 -3.46 20.10 5.24
C SER A 31 -3.02 19.20 6.40
N PRO A 32 -3.91 18.95 7.40
CA PRO A 32 -3.62 17.98 8.45
C PRO A 32 -3.26 16.60 7.87
N LEU A 33 -2.31 15.91 8.49
CA LEU A 33 -1.79 14.62 8.04
C LEU A 33 -2.91 13.61 7.79
N GLU A 34 -3.89 13.54 8.70
CA GLU A 34 -5.03 12.62 8.60
C GLU A 34 -5.89 12.90 7.36
N LEU A 35 -5.99 14.17 6.94
CA LEU A 35 -6.72 14.54 5.74
C LEU A 35 -5.96 14.11 4.48
N ARG A 36 -4.62 14.26 4.48
CA ARG A 36 -3.75 13.82 3.39
C ARG A 36 -3.81 12.30 3.23
N LEU A 37 -3.69 11.56 4.34
CA LEU A 37 -3.81 10.10 4.37
C LEU A 37 -5.19 9.63 3.90
N ALA A 38 -6.28 10.29 4.33
CA ALA A 38 -7.62 9.95 3.87
C ALA A 38 -7.84 10.22 2.38
N ALA A 39 -7.21 11.27 1.84
CA ALA A 39 -7.26 11.56 0.41
C ALA A 39 -6.54 10.47 -0.42
N ILE A 40 -5.40 9.98 0.08
CA ILE A 40 -4.68 8.84 -0.51
C ILE A 40 -5.54 7.58 -0.43
N GLN A 41 -6.08 7.25 0.75
CA GLN A 41 -6.93 6.07 0.95
C GLN A 41 -8.19 6.07 0.07
N ALA A 42 -8.68 7.24 -0.35
CA ALA A 42 -9.83 7.33 -1.24
C ALA A 42 -9.57 6.70 -2.63
N PHE A 43 -8.32 6.51 -3.05
CA PHE A 43 -7.97 5.83 -4.30
C PHE A 43 -8.24 4.32 -4.27
N ARG A 44 -8.48 3.72 -3.11
CA ARG A 44 -8.55 2.26 -2.89
C ARG A 44 -9.45 1.50 -3.86
N ARG A 45 -10.59 2.11 -4.24
CA ARG A 45 -11.60 1.50 -5.13
C ARG A 45 -11.78 2.26 -6.45
N ILE A 46 -10.93 3.25 -6.71
CA ILE A 46 -10.92 3.98 -7.98
C ILE A 46 -10.25 3.07 -9.04
N PRO A 47 -10.77 2.98 -10.28
CA PRO A 47 -10.20 2.14 -11.33
C PRO A 47 -8.75 2.51 -11.66
N CYS A 48 -7.97 1.53 -12.10
CA CYS A 48 -6.55 1.70 -12.42
C CYS A 48 -6.29 2.63 -13.63
N SER A 49 -7.29 2.88 -14.47
CA SER A 49 -7.22 3.85 -15.57
C SER A 49 -7.19 5.32 -15.11
N ALA A 50 -7.55 5.61 -13.86
CA ALA A 50 -7.57 6.97 -13.35
C ALA A 50 -6.15 7.50 -13.04
N ASN A 51 -5.97 8.82 -13.08
CA ASN A 51 -4.68 9.47 -12.84
C ASN A 51 -4.17 9.20 -11.41
N ARG A 52 -2.92 8.74 -11.28
CA ARG A 52 -2.22 8.44 -10.01
C ARG A 52 -0.85 9.12 -9.90
N GLU A 53 -0.53 10.06 -10.79
CA GLU A 53 0.73 10.81 -10.79
C GLU A 53 1.00 11.46 -9.43
N ALA A 54 -0.05 11.98 -8.79
CA ALA A 54 0.08 12.60 -7.48
C ALA A 54 0.58 11.62 -6.40
N LEU A 55 0.13 10.36 -6.43
CA LEU A 55 0.58 9.31 -5.52
C LEU A 55 2.03 8.93 -5.82
N MET A 56 2.40 8.84 -7.10
CA MET A 56 3.77 8.53 -7.51
C MET A 56 4.74 9.62 -7.03
N GLN A 57 4.38 10.89 -7.17
CA GLN A 57 5.17 12.02 -6.68
C GLN A 57 5.34 11.97 -5.15
N LEU A 58 4.26 11.70 -4.41
CA LEU A 58 4.33 11.57 -2.94
C LEU A 58 5.26 10.45 -2.51
N TYR A 59 5.12 9.25 -3.11
CA TYR A 59 5.96 8.10 -2.78
C TYR A 59 7.45 8.36 -3.07
N SER A 60 7.76 8.95 -4.23
CA SER A 60 9.15 9.20 -4.67
C SER A 60 9.83 10.40 -3.99
N THR A 61 9.09 11.28 -3.31
CA THR A 61 9.67 12.45 -2.63
C THR A 61 10.23 12.05 -1.26
N SER A 62 11.55 11.96 -1.13
CA SER A 62 12.22 11.50 0.10
C SER A 62 11.99 12.38 1.34
N GLN A 63 11.68 13.67 1.14
CA GLN A 63 11.39 14.63 2.21
C GLN A 63 9.94 14.58 2.70
N GLU A 64 9.08 13.79 2.06
CA GLU A 64 7.68 13.65 2.45
C GLU A 64 7.53 12.78 3.70
N ASP A 65 6.45 12.99 4.45
CA ASP A 65 6.13 12.22 5.64
C ASP A 65 6.07 10.72 5.37
N VAL A 66 6.66 9.92 6.26
CA VAL A 66 6.78 8.45 6.10
C VAL A 66 5.41 7.79 5.94
N GLU A 67 4.39 8.22 6.70
CA GLU A 67 3.04 7.66 6.62
C GLU A 67 2.40 7.96 5.26
N VAL A 68 2.61 9.18 4.74
CA VAL A 68 2.13 9.61 3.42
C VAL A 68 2.79 8.80 2.31
N ARG A 69 4.11 8.62 2.37
CA ARG A 69 4.88 7.86 1.36
C ARG A 69 4.45 6.39 1.32
N ILE A 70 4.32 5.75 2.48
CA ILE A 70 3.88 4.35 2.59
C ILE A 70 2.42 4.21 2.13
N ALA A 71 1.54 5.11 2.53
CA ALA A 71 0.14 5.09 2.07
C ALA A 71 0.06 5.24 0.55
N ALA A 72 0.81 6.16 -0.05
CA ALA A 72 0.84 6.37 -1.49
C ALA A 72 1.36 5.11 -2.22
N TYR A 73 2.44 4.51 -1.75
CA TYR A 73 2.97 3.24 -2.25
C TYR A 73 1.91 2.13 -2.26
N LEU A 74 1.21 1.91 -1.14
CA LEU A 74 0.17 0.88 -1.04
C LEU A 74 -0.97 1.10 -2.05
N GLN A 75 -1.38 2.36 -2.27
CA GLN A 75 -2.43 2.65 -3.26
C GLN A 75 -1.96 2.49 -4.70
N LEU A 76 -0.67 2.78 -4.98
CA LEU A 76 -0.06 2.49 -6.28
C LEU A 76 -0.02 0.98 -6.55
N MET A 77 0.42 0.19 -5.58
CA MET A 77 0.55 -1.27 -5.71
C MET A 77 -0.78 -2.02 -5.88
N ARG A 78 -1.93 -1.36 -5.68
CA ARG A 78 -3.26 -1.90 -6.06
C ARG A 78 -3.50 -1.89 -7.57
N CYS A 79 -2.74 -1.09 -8.32
CA CYS A 79 -2.83 -0.94 -9.76
C CYS A 79 -1.45 -1.13 -10.42
N PRO A 80 -0.80 -2.29 -10.22
CA PRO A 80 0.55 -2.52 -10.70
C PRO A 80 0.59 -2.58 -12.23
N ASN A 81 1.64 -2.00 -12.80
CA ASN A 81 1.99 -2.10 -14.22
C ASN A 81 3.52 -2.01 -14.38
N PRO A 82 4.10 -2.42 -15.51
CA PRO A 82 5.55 -2.45 -15.69
C PRO A 82 6.26 -1.11 -15.41
N ASP A 83 5.69 0.01 -15.87
CA ASP A 83 6.29 1.34 -15.67
C ASP A 83 6.30 1.73 -14.18
N LEU A 84 5.19 1.47 -13.47
CA LEU A 84 5.10 1.68 -12.04
C LEU A 84 6.12 0.81 -11.28
N LEU A 85 6.26 -0.47 -11.64
CA LEU A 85 7.21 -1.37 -10.98
C LEU A 85 8.66 -0.94 -11.19
N HIS A 86 8.99 -0.41 -12.37
CA HIS A 86 10.30 0.20 -12.61
C HIS A 86 10.50 1.43 -11.72
N ALA A 87 9.50 2.31 -11.58
CA ALA A 87 9.57 3.46 -10.69
C ALA A 87 9.71 3.07 -9.21
N VAL A 88 9.01 2.02 -8.76
CA VAL A 88 9.12 1.44 -7.42
C VAL A 88 10.53 0.91 -7.17
N LYS A 89 11.07 0.11 -8.08
CA LYS A 89 12.46 -0.38 -7.99
C LYS A 89 13.47 0.76 -7.91
N ALA A 90 13.35 1.77 -8.77
CA ALA A 90 14.24 2.92 -8.79
C ALA A 90 14.16 3.74 -7.49
N THR A 91 12.96 3.89 -6.92
CA THR A 91 12.74 4.58 -5.65
C THR A 91 13.33 3.78 -4.49
N LEU A 92 13.06 2.46 -4.41
CA LEU A 92 13.60 1.58 -3.39
C LEU A 92 15.14 1.54 -3.40
N ARG A 93 15.75 1.48 -4.59
CA ARG A 93 17.21 1.49 -4.75
C ARG A 93 17.87 2.72 -4.13
N ASN A 94 17.22 3.88 -4.27
CA ASN A 94 17.73 5.17 -3.79
C ASN A 94 17.13 5.59 -2.44
N GLU A 95 16.35 4.72 -1.80
CA GLU A 95 15.65 5.05 -0.56
C GLU A 95 16.62 5.26 0.60
N ILE A 96 16.40 6.35 1.34
CA ILE A 96 17.22 6.78 2.49
C ILE A 96 16.50 6.59 3.82
N SER A 97 15.17 6.54 3.81
CA SER A 97 14.37 6.27 4.99
C SER A 97 14.34 4.77 5.27
N SER A 98 14.92 4.34 6.40
CA SER A 98 14.82 2.95 6.84
C SER A 98 13.37 2.51 7.02
N GLN A 99 12.46 3.42 7.38
CA GLN A 99 11.05 3.09 7.58
C GLN A 99 10.34 2.80 6.25
N VAL A 100 10.46 3.69 5.26
CA VAL A 100 9.85 3.46 3.94
C VAL A 100 10.50 2.27 3.25
N GLY A 101 11.83 2.17 3.31
CA GLY A 101 12.58 1.08 2.70
C GLY A 101 12.20 -0.28 3.27
N ALA A 102 12.17 -0.43 4.60
CA ALA A 102 11.76 -1.67 5.27
C ALA A 102 10.32 -2.07 4.91
N PHE A 103 9.40 -1.11 4.83
CA PHE A 103 8.01 -1.39 4.46
C PHE A 103 7.90 -1.91 3.02
N VAL A 104 8.50 -1.18 2.07
CA VAL A 104 8.44 -1.55 0.64
C VAL A 104 9.14 -2.88 0.41
N TRP A 105 10.33 -3.07 0.99
CA TRP A 105 11.09 -4.30 0.87
C TRP A 105 10.35 -5.50 1.46
N SER A 106 9.77 -5.39 2.67
CA SER A 106 8.98 -6.46 3.26
C SER A 106 7.72 -6.76 2.43
N HIS A 107 6.99 -5.75 1.95
CA HIS A 107 5.81 -5.95 1.08
C HIS A 107 6.16 -6.71 -0.20
N LEU A 108 7.21 -6.30 -0.91
CA LEU A 108 7.65 -6.99 -2.13
C LEU A 108 8.12 -8.42 -1.84
N THR A 109 8.86 -8.62 -0.74
CA THR A 109 9.33 -9.95 -0.32
C THR A 109 8.14 -10.87 -0.01
N GLN A 110 7.10 -10.35 0.63
CA GLN A 110 5.89 -11.10 0.93
C GLN A 110 5.10 -11.46 -0.34
N ILE A 111 4.98 -10.53 -1.30
CA ILE A 111 4.36 -10.84 -2.60
C ILE A 111 5.11 -11.96 -3.32
N GLN A 112 6.44 -11.94 -3.35
CA GLN A 112 7.25 -12.98 -4.00
C GLN A 112 7.08 -14.38 -3.37
N LYS A 113 6.54 -14.46 -2.15
CA LYS A 113 6.38 -15.69 -1.39
C LYS A 113 4.90 -16.03 -1.11
N THR A 114 3.97 -15.23 -1.62
CA THR A 114 2.55 -15.38 -1.28
C THR A 114 1.97 -16.62 -1.93
N GLU A 115 1.19 -17.36 -1.16
CA GLU A 115 0.40 -18.49 -1.66
C GLU A 115 -1.06 -18.09 -1.90
N ASP A 116 -1.42 -16.80 -1.74
CA ASP A 116 -2.76 -16.30 -2.01
C ASP A 116 -3.06 -16.32 -3.52
N PRO A 117 -4.08 -17.06 -3.97
CA PRO A 117 -4.48 -17.11 -5.37
C PRO A 117 -4.80 -15.72 -5.98
N LEU A 118 -5.29 -14.77 -5.19
CA LEU A 118 -5.60 -13.41 -5.66
C LEU A 118 -4.36 -12.58 -5.96
N LYS A 119 -3.21 -12.93 -5.36
CA LYS A 119 -1.95 -12.21 -5.51
C LYS A 119 -1.00 -12.86 -6.53
N GLN A 120 -1.29 -14.07 -7.00
CA GLN A 120 -0.51 -14.75 -8.04
C GLN A 120 -0.25 -13.87 -9.28
N PRO A 121 -1.25 -13.16 -9.86
CA PRO A 121 -1.00 -12.31 -11.02
C PRO A 121 -0.04 -11.16 -10.73
N LEU A 122 -0.06 -10.62 -9.51
CA LEU A 122 0.88 -9.58 -9.09
C LEU A 122 2.27 -10.16 -8.89
N MET A 123 2.39 -11.34 -8.27
CA MET A 123 3.66 -12.04 -8.09
C MET A 123 4.33 -12.32 -9.45
N GLU A 124 3.58 -12.82 -10.43
CA GLU A 124 4.08 -13.09 -11.79
C GLU A 124 4.47 -11.82 -12.55
N LEU A 125 3.86 -10.67 -12.23
CA LEU A 125 4.17 -9.38 -12.85
C LEU A 125 5.45 -8.75 -12.28
N LEU A 126 5.90 -9.16 -11.09
CA LEU A 126 7.11 -8.60 -10.49
C LEU A 126 8.36 -8.99 -11.29
N PRO A 127 9.22 -8.03 -11.68
CA PRO A 127 10.54 -8.34 -12.20
C PRO A 127 11.38 -9.14 -11.20
N ASP A 128 12.17 -10.09 -11.68
CA ASP A 128 13.08 -10.90 -10.82
C ASP A 128 14.01 -10.02 -9.97
N ASP A 129 14.40 -8.85 -10.49
CA ASP A 129 15.29 -7.90 -9.85
C ASP A 129 14.57 -6.69 -9.23
N ILE A 130 13.28 -6.81 -8.91
CA ILE A 130 12.47 -5.76 -8.27
C ILE A 130 13.09 -5.28 -6.94
N ILE A 131 13.68 -6.19 -6.18
CA ILE A 131 14.41 -5.88 -4.94
C ILE A 131 15.89 -5.73 -5.29
N SER A 132 16.36 -4.49 -5.40
CA SER A 132 17.77 -4.18 -5.66
C SER A 132 18.55 -3.72 -4.42
N LYS A 133 17.86 -3.55 -3.28
CA LYS A 133 18.42 -3.09 -2.00
C LYS A 133 17.62 -3.70 -0.86
N GLU A 134 18.32 -4.34 0.07
CA GLU A 134 17.73 -4.92 1.29
C GLU A 134 17.65 -3.88 2.40
N PHE A 135 16.71 -4.10 3.32
CA PHE A 135 16.47 -3.26 4.49
C PHE A 135 16.33 -4.13 5.74
N GLU A 136 16.58 -3.52 6.90
CA GLU A 136 16.35 -4.16 8.19
C GLU A 136 14.86 -4.47 8.40
N ALA A 137 14.58 -5.62 9.02
CA ALA A 137 13.28 -6.28 9.01
C ALA A 137 12.62 -6.38 10.39
N GLU A 138 13.22 -5.81 11.44
CA GLU A 138 12.70 -5.93 12.79
C GLU A 138 11.34 -5.22 12.90
N SER A 139 10.26 -5.99 12.79
CA SER A 139 8.87 -5.50 12.77
C SER A 139 8.44 -4.72 14.02
N TRP A 140 9.21 -4.81 15.11
CA TRP A 140 8.99 -4.02 16.32
C TRP A 140 9.64 -2.63 16.28
N LYS A 141 10.54 -2.38 15.32
CA LYS A 141 11.31 -1.12 15.18
C LYS A 141 11.02 -0.42 13.85
N TYR A 142 10.82 -1.20 12.79
CA TYR A 142 10.62 -0.70 11.44
C TYR A 142 9.23 -1.03 10.93
N SER A 143 8.78 -0.18 10.01
CA SER A 143 7.56 -0.39 9.26
C SER A 143 7.68 -1.68 8.46
N SER A 144 6.64 -2.51 8.53
CA SER A 144 6.68 -3.86 7.98
C SER A 144 5.32 -4.27 7.44
N TYR A 145 5.34 -5.12 6.41
CA TYR A 145 4.16 -5.79 5.90
C TYR A 145 4.30 -7.31 6.04
N MET A 146 3.21 -7.97 6.40
CA MET A 146 3.10 -9.42 6.57
C MET A 146 1.92 -9.94 5.75
N ASP A 147 2.12 -11.13 5.17
CA ASP A 147 1.14 -11.85 4.36
C ASP A 147 1.33 -13.34 4.65
N VAL A 148 0.28 -13.99 5.14
CA VAL A 148 0.27 -15.41 5.45
C VAL A 148 -0.98 -16.02 4.89
N THR A 149 -0.82 -17.06 4.06
CA THR A 149 -1.93 -17.89 3.59
C THR A 149 -1.88 -19.23 4.30
N MET A 150 -3.05 -19.71 4.73
CA MET A 150 -3.21 -20.99 5.41
C MET A 150 -4.26 -21.83 4.68
N ASP A 151 -3.96 -23.10 4.45
CA ASP A 151 -4.97 -24.08 4.04
C ASP A 151 -5.84 -24.46 5.24
N THR A 152 -7.15 -24.33 5.07
CA THR A 152 -8.16 -24.63 6.11
C THR A 152 -8.82 -26.00 5.91
N GLY A 153 -8.45 -26.73 4.86
CA GLY A 153 -8.99 -28.04 4.46
C GLY A 153 -10.29 -27.97 3.65
N PHE A 154 -11.04 -26.88 3.77
CA PHE A 154 -12.25 -26.57 2.97
C PHE A 154 -12.06 -25.34 2.06
N GLY A 155 -10.85 -24.81 2.01
CA GLY A 155 -10.51 -23.55 1.36
C GLY A 155 -9.20 -22.97 1.89
N GLY A 156 -8.89 -21.73 1.53
CA GLY A 156 -7.73 -20.99 2.04
C GLY A 156 -8.14 -19.78 2.87
N ALA A 157 -7.31 -19.37 3.84
CA ALA A 157 -7.45 -18.10 4.54
C ALA A 157 -6.17 -17.29 4.37
N ASN A 158 -6.27 -16.08 3.85
CA ASN A 158 -5.20 -15.11 3.75
C ASN A 158 -5.33 -14.06 4.86
N MET A 159 -4.25 -13.85 5.61
CA MET A 159 -4.14 -12.82 6.62
C MET A 159 -3.02 -11.85 6.23
N GLU A 160 -3.36 -10.57 6.14
CA GLU A 160 -2.41 -9.50 5.87
C GLU A 160 -2.30 -8.58 7.07
N GLY A 161 -1.10 -8.07 7.32
CA GLY A 161 -0.82 -7.10 8.37
C GLY A 161 0.13 -6.03 7.90
N ALA A 162 -0.09 -4.78 8.31
CA ALA A 162 0.83 -3.68 8.06
C ALA A 162 1.08 -2.90 9.35
N LEU A 163 2.35 -2.64 9.66
CA LEU A 163 2.77 -1.75 10.73
C LEU A 163 3.52 -0.58 10.12
N VAL A 164 3.12 0.64 10.47
CA VAL A 164 3.78 1.87 10.01
C VAL A 164 4.38 2.57 11.21
N PHE A 165 5.69 2.65 11.25
CA PHE A 165 6.48 3.40 12.22
C PHE A 165 7.00 4.69 11.59
N SER A 166 7.17 5.70 12.43
CA SER A 166 7.76 6.98 12.02
C SER A 166 8.86 7.37 13.02
N PRO A 167 9.94 8.04 12.59
CA PRO A 167 10.98 8.50 13.51
C PRO A 167 10.48 9.43 14.63
N SER A 168 9.27 9.99 14.48
CA SER A 168 8.63 10.84 15.48
C SER A 168 7.95 10.09 16.64
N SER A 169 7.90 8.75 16.60
CA SER A 169 7.18 7.94 17.59
C SER A 169 7.85 6.58 17.83
N LEU A 170 7.88 6.15 19.10
CA LEU A 170 8.30 4.79 19.48
C LEU A 170 7.19 3.75 19.28
N LEU A 171 5.93 4.20 19.16
CA LEU A 171 4.78 3.36 18.84
C LEU A 171 4.46 3.45 17.35
N PRO A 172 3.91 2.39 16.74
CA PRO A 172 3.44 2.44 15.37
C PRO A 172 2.35 3.52 15.23
N ARG A 173 2.46 4.30 14.15
CA ARG A 173 1.54 5.37 13.78
C ARG A 173 0.23 4.84 13.21
N SER A 174 0.30 3.73 12.49
CA SER A 174 -0.87 3.00 12.03
C SER A 174 -0.62 1.50 12.02
N ILE A 175 -1.70 0.75 12.22
CA ILE A 175 -1.76 -0.70 12.13
C ILE A 175 -2.89 -1.01 11.16
N MET A 176 -2.66 -1.91 10.21
CA MET A 176 -3.71 -2.44 9.33
C MET A 176 -3.76 -3.95 9.44
N ALA A 177 -4.98 -4.50 9.34
CA ALA A 177 -5.20 -5.93 9.30
C ALA A 177 -6.27 -6.28 8.25
N ASN A 178 -5.99 -7.29 7.44
CA ASN A 178 -6.95 -7.84 6.47
C ASN A 178 -7.11 -9.34 6.68
N LEU A 179 -8.34 -9.84 6.62
CA LEU A 179 -8.64 -11.27 6.55
C LEU A 179 -9.51 -11.53 5.34
N THR A 180 -9.00 -12.36 4.43
CA THR A 180 -9.72 -12.83 3.24
C THR A 180 -9.79 -14.35 3.24
N VAL A 181 -10.97 -14.91 2.98
CA VAL A 181 -11.21 -16.35 2.97
C VAL A 181 -11.65 -16.81 1.58
N HIS A 182 -11.03 -17.88 1.09
CA HIS A 182 -11.25 -18.50 -0.21
C HIS A 182 -12.00 -19.80 -0.02
N ILE A 183 -13.30 -19.82 -0.33
CA ILE A 183 -14.15 -21.00 -0.21
C ILE A 183 -14.93 -21.17 -1.52
N LEU A 184 -15.01 -22.40 -2.04
CA LEU A 184 -15.75 -22.73 -3.27
C LEU A 184 -15.35 -21.86 -4.48
N GLY A 185 -14.04 -21.57 -4.62
CA GLY A 185 -13.51 -20.76 -5.71
C GLY A 185 -13.84 -19.27 -5.65
N ARG A 186 -14.35 -18.77 -4.52
CA ARG A 186 -14.66 -17.35 -4.30
C ARG A 186 -13.89 -16.82 -3.10
N ALA A 187 -13.48 -15.56 -3.18
CA ALA A 187 -12.83 -14.84 -2.09
C ALA A 187 -13.83 -13.92 -1.38
N PHE A 188 -13.77 -13.91 -0.05
CA PHE A 188 -14.59 -13.08 0.81
C PHE A 188 -13.69 -12.34 1.78
N ASN A 189 -13.69 -11.00 1.72
CA ASN A 189 -13.05 -10.18 2.73
C ASN A 189 -13.93 -10.14 3.99
N LEU A 190 -13.44 -10.70 5.08
CA LEU A 190 -14.18 -10.78 6.36
C LEU A 190 -13.79 -9.66 7.32
N LEU A 191 -12.56 -9.14 7.20
CA LEU A 191 -12.03 -8.08 8.03
C LEU A 191 -11.12 -7.18 7.20
N GLU A 192 -11.23 -5.87 7.42
CA GLU A 192 -10.29 -4.86 6.99
C GLU A 192 -10.35 -3.71 8.01
N VAL A 193 -9.24 -3.44 8.71
CA VAL A 193 -9.13 -2.38 9.72
C VAL A 193 -7.89 -1.55 9.47
#